data_AF-A0A850GCA5-F1
#
_entry.id   AF-A0A850GCA5-F1
#
_cell.length_a   1.000
_cell.length_b   1.000
_cell.length_c   1.000
_cell.angle_alpha   90.00
_cell.angle_beta   90.00
_cell.angle_gamma   90.00
#
_symmetry.space_group_name_H-M   'P 1'
#
loop_
_entity.id
_entity.type
_entity.pdbx_description
1 polymer ?
#
loop_
_entity_poly.entity_id
_entity_poly.type
_entity_poly.pdbx_seq_one_letter_code
_entity_poly.pdbx_strand_id
1 'polypeptide(L)'
;MRSTLALAWFLGGCVSSTAEVPAPAYDDFRTQVYPLLLRDCGFARCHGDVDRFWVIWGPGRTRLDEPGVDPELDPEAALQPFDLPTDRELWMSYQRTRAALTHDEAVVDSPLLRRPLEGREHGGEDHWGHNLWAEDDPSWQLVARWAAGEELDP
;
A
#
# COMPACT_ATOMS: atom_id res chain seq x y z
N MET A 1 -67.43 -0.93 8.52
CA MET A 1 -66.20 -1.74 8.73
C MET A 1 -65.12 -1.13 7.85
N ARG A 2 -64.13 -0.42 8.41
CA ARG A 2 -63.03 0.20 7.67
C ARG A 2 -61.75 -0.48 8.12
N SER A 3 -61.19 -1.33 7.25
CA SER A 3 -59.90 -1.98 7.47
C SER A 3 -58.78 -0.98 7.16
N THR A 4 -58.06 -0.56 8.19
CA THR A 4 -56.81 0.18 8.05
C THR A 4 -55.68 -0.83 7.87
N LEU A 5 -55.14 -0.95 6.64
CA LEU A 5 -53.88 -1.63 6.40
C LEU A 5 -52.75 -0.78 7.01
N ALA A 6 -52.10 -1.29 8.05
CA ALA A 6 -50.88 -0.71 8.59
C ALA A 6 -49.70 -1.18 7.72
N LEU A 7 -49.13 -0.25 6.95
CA LEU A 7 -47.94 -0.47 6.13
C LEU A 7 -46.71 -0.42 7.05
N ALA A 8 -46.22 -1.58 7.48
CA ALA A 8 -44.98 -1.69 8.24
C ALA A 8 -43.77 -1.46 7.30
N TRP A 9 -43.22 -0.25 7.33
CA TRP A 9 -41.93 0.05 6.73
C TRP A 9 -40.82 -0.60 7.55
N PHE A 10 -40.22 -1.66 7.02
CA PHE A 10 -38.98 -2.21 7.56
C PHE A 10 -37.85 -1.21 7.34
N LEU A 11 -37.41 -0.56 8.42
CA LEU A 11 -36.14 0.15 8.49
C LEU A 11 -35.02 -0.90 8.47
N GLY A 12 -34.61 -1.32 7.27
CA GLY A 12 -33.38 -2.07 7.07
C GLY A 12 -32.20 -1.17 7.41
N GLY A 13 -31.70 -1.25 8.65
CA GLY A 13 -30.48 -0.57 9.05
C GLY A 13 -29.30 -1.14 8.30
N CYS A 14 -28.59 -0.30 7.56
CA CYS A 14 -27.28 -0.66 7.01
C CYS A 14 -26.36 -1.00 8.19
N VAL A 15 -26.02 -2.27 8.35
CA VAL A 15 -24.85 -2.65 9.16
C VAL A 15 -23.65 -2.20 8.34
N SER A 16 -23.16 -1.00 8.61
CA SER A 16 -21.83 -0.60 8.15
C SER A 16 -20.84 -1.33 9.05
N SER A 17 -20.25 -2.43 8.57
CA SER A 17 -18.99 -2.85 9.15
C SER A 17 -18.00 -1.72 8.85
N THR A 18 -17.44 -1.14 9.91
CA THR A 18 -16.29 -0.26 9.77
C THR A 18 -15.14 -1.15 9.37
N ALA A 19 -14.81 -1.20 8.08
CA ALA A 19 -13.58 -1.86 7.64
C ALA A 19 -12.41 -1.23 8.40
N GLU A 20 -11.79 -2.02 9.27
CA GLU A 20 -10.65 -1.57 10.05
C GLU A 20 -9.41 -1.60 9.15
N VAL A 21 -8.73 -0.45 9.04
CA VAL A 21 -7.49 -0.37 8.28
C VAL A 21 -6.36 -0.88 9.16
N PRO A 22 -5.65 -1.97 8.78
CA PRO A 22 -4.56 -2.51 9.57
C PRO A 22 -3.52 -1.44 9.93
N ALA A 23 -2.91 -1.59 11.11
CA ALA A 23 -1.91 -0.67 11.63
C ALA A 23 -0.64 -1.41 12.11
N PRO A 24 0.05 -2.12 11.21
CA PRO A 24 1.31 -2.79 11.55
C PRO A 24 2.41 -1.78 11.90
N ALA A 25 3.47 -2.24 12.56
CA ALA A 25 4.50 -1.34 13.10
C ALA A 25 5.18 -0.48 12.01
N TYR A 26 5.25 0.84 12.24
CA TYR A 26 5.89 1.77 11.31
C TYR A 26 7.42 1.61 11.29
N ASP A 27 8.04 1.29 12.42
CA ASP A 27 9.49 1.09 12.47
C ASP A 27 9.93 -0.12 11.64
N ASP A 28 9.21 -1.24 11.73
CA ASP A 28 9.41 -2.43 10.90
C ASP A 28 9.18 -2.12 9.42
N PHE A 29 8.16 -1.30 9.13
CA PHE A 29 7.94 -0.83 7.77
C PHE A 29 9.17 -0.08 7.25
N ARG A 30 9.65 0.89 8.02
CA ARG A 30 10.73 1.79 7.62
C ARG A 30 12.04 1.04 7.39
N THR A 31 12.37 0.07 8.24
CA THR A 31 13.67 -0.61 8.23
C THR A 31 13.70 -1.86 7.35
N GLN A 32 12.59 -2.59 7.22
CA GLN A 32 12.58 -3.90 6.57
C GLN A 32 11.66 -3.95 5.33
N VAL A 33 10.44 -3.45 5.44
CA VAL A 33 9.42 -3.60 4.38
C VAL A 33 9.62 -2.60 3.25
N TYR A 34 9.85 -1.33 3.60
CA TYR A 34 10.01 -0.24 2.63
C TYR A 34 11.14 -0.49 1.63
N PRO A 35 12.35 -0.93 2.02
CA PRO A 35 13.41 -1.24 1.07
C PRO A 35 13.01 -2.33 0.06
N LEU A 36 12.27 -3.35 0.51
CA LEU A 36 11.77 -4.43 -0.35
C LEU A 36 10.72 -3.92 -1.34
N LEU A 37 9.73 -3.17 -0.86
CA LEU A 37 8.68 -2.59 -1.71
C LEU A 37 9.25 -1.57 -2.70
N LEU A 38 10.23 -0.76 -2.30
CA LEU A 38 10.88 0.19 -3.19
C LEU A 38 11.65 -0.52 -4.31
N ARG A 39 12.33 -1.63 -3.97
CA ARG A 39 13.09 -2.46 -4.91
C ARG A 39 12.17 -3.15 -5.91
N ASP A 40 11.12 -3.82 -5.43
CA ASP A 40 10.33 -4.75 -6.25
C ASP A 40 9.06 -4.12 -6.84
N CYS A 41 8.43 -3.21 -6.11
CA CYS A 41 7.14 -2.63 -6.47
C CYS A 41 7.25 -1.17 -6.93
N GLY A 42 8.27 -0.45 -6.47
CA GLY A 42 8.39 1.01 -6.65
C GLY A 42 8.67 1.48 -8.07
N PHE A 43 8.77 0.64 -9.10
CA PHE A 43 9.04 1.08 -10.47
C PHE A 43 7.89 1.93 -11.03
N ALA A 44 8.18 2.90 -11.91
CA ALA A 44 7.18 3.81 -12.49
C ALA A 44 5.99 3.08 -13.15
N ARG A 45 6.24 1.96 -13.84
CA ARG A 45 5.16 1.14 -14.45
C ARG A 45 4.29 0.36 -13.45
N CYS A 46 4.70 0.29 -12.18
CA CYS A 46 4.06 -0.49 -11.13
C CYS A 46 3.49 0.41 -10.04
N HIS A 47 4.31 0.86 -9.07
CA HIS A 47 3.89 1.72 -7.94
C HIS A 47 4.81 2.93 -7.72
N GLY A 48 5.63 3.29 -8.70
CA GLY A 48 6.49 4.48 -8.65
C GLY A 48 5.90 5.74 -9.29
N ASP A 49 4.67 5.67 -9.78
CA ASP A 49 3.98 6.75 -10.49
C ASP A 49 2.90 7.37 -9.58
N VAL A 50 2.95 8.69 -9.42
CA VAL A 50 2.09 9.46 -8.50
C VAL A 50 0.60 9.40 -8.83
N ASP A 51 0.26 9.09 -10.09
CA ASP A 51 -1.14 8.97 -10.53
C ASP A 51 -1.78 7.65 -10.07
N ARG A 52 -0.99 6.75 -9.47
CA ARG A 52 -1.49 5.49 -8.94
C ARG A 52 -2.05 5.65 -7.53
N PHE A 53 -3.01 4.78 -7.20
CA PHE A 53 -3.59 4.74 -5.86
C PHE A 53 -2.54 4.38 -4.80
N TRP A 54 -1.83 3.27 -4.99
CA TRP A 54 -0.72 2.85 -4.14
C TRP A 54 0.60 3.26 -4.77
N VAL A 55 1.36 4.11 -4.06
CA VAL A 55 2.63 4.68 -4.51
C VAL A 55 3.68 4.50 -3.43
N ILE A 56 4.88 4.10 -3.86
CA ILE A 56 6.08 3.99 -3.04
C ILE A 56 7.08 5.05 -3.54
N TRP A 57 7.26 6.10 -2.75
CA TRP A 57 8.22 7.17 -3.05
C TRP A 57 9.62 6.80 -2.59
N GLY A 58 10.65 7.32 -3.26
CA GLY A 58 12.03 7.15 -2.81
C GLY A 58 13.08 7.34 -3.91
N PRO A 59 14.35 7.03 -3.58
CA PRO A 59 15.47 7.14 -4.50
C PRO A 59 15.23 6.41 -5.83
N GLY A 60 15.52 7.10 -6.93
CA GLY A 60 15.39 6.60 -8.30
C GLY A 60 13.94 6.37 -8.75
N ARG A 61 12.95 6.87 -8.00
CA ARG A 61 11.51 6.88 -8.33
C ARG A 61 10.99 8.31 -8.44
N THR A 62 9.71 8.47 -8.74
CA THR A 62 9.05 9.78 -8.55
C THR A 62 9.17 10.19 -7.09
N ARG A 63 9.57 11.44 -6.86
CA ARG A 63 9.74 12.02 -5.52
C ARG A 63 8.44 12.67 -5.05
N LEU A 64 8.23 12.71 -3.74
CA LEU A 64 7.13 13.47 -3.17
C LEU A 64 7.55 14.94 -3.03
N ASP A 65 6.76 15.86 -3.54
CA ASP A 65 7.05 17.30 -3.41
C ASP A 65 7.19 17.70 -1.94
N GLU A 66 8.30 18.39 -1.65
CA GLU A 66 8.55 18.93 -0.32
C GLU A 66 7.75 20.23 -0.13
N PRO A 67 6.93 20.33 0.93
CA PRO A 67 6.10 21.51 1.14
C PRO A 67 6.92 22.79 1.23
N GLY A 68 6.53 23.79 0.44
CA GLY A 68 7.18 25.09 0.45
C GLY A 68 8.50 25.15 -0.34
N VAL A 69 8.89 24.05 -1.01
CA VAL A 69 9.97 24.04 -1.98
C VAL A 69 9.35 24.08 -3.38
N ASP A 70 9.63 25.16 -4.11
CA ASP A 70 9.33 25.24 -5.53
C ASP A 70 10.62 24.91 -6.29
N PRO A 71 10.71 23.77 -7.00
CA PRO A 71 11.94 23.34 -7.65
C PRO A 71 12.37 24.25 -8.80
N GLU A 72 11.48 25.07 -9.36
CA GLU A 72 11.84 26.06 -10.38
C GLU A 72 12.48 27.31 -9.75
N LEU A 73 12.09 27.65 -8.52
CA LEU A 73 12.60 28.83 -7.81
C LEU A 73 13.80 28.52 -6.91
N ASP A 74 13.88 27.31 -6.35
CA ASP A 74 14.94 26.84 -5.45
C ASP A 74 15.38 25.40 -5.80
N PRO A 75 16.16 25.23 -6.88
CA PRO A 75 16.60 23.91 -7.33
C PRO A 75 17.62 23.23 -6.39
N GLU A 76 18.27 24.00 -5.49
CA GLU A 76 19.22 23.44 -4.51
C GLU A 76 18.49 22.85 -3.29
N ALA A 77 17.34 23.41 -2.92
CA ALA A 77 16.46 22.84 -1.89
C ALA A 77 15.58 21.69 -2.41
N ALA A 78 15.44 21.55 -3.73
CA ALA A 78 14.66 20.48 -4.34
C ALA A 78 15.31 19.10 -4.12
N LEU A 79 14.47 18.10 -3.85
CA LEU A 79 14.91 16.70 -3.75
C LEU A 79 15.54 16.23 -5.05
N GLN A 80 16.77 15.73 -4.96
CA GLN A 80 17.46 15.12 -6.09
C GLN A 80 16.97 13.68 -6.28
N PRO A 81 17.02 13.13 -7.51
CA PRO A 81 16.49 11.79 -7.79
C PRO A 81 17.04 10.67 -6.89
N PHE A 82 18.30 10.79 -6.42
CA PHE A 82 18.97 9.74 -5.62
C PHE A 82 19.18 10.11 -4.15
N ASP A 83 18.63 11.23 -3.69
CA ASP A 83 18.65 11.55 -2.26
C ASP A 83 17.93 10.44 -1.48
N LEU A 84 18.39 10.18 -0.25
CA LEU A 84 17.71 9.27 0.66
C LEU A 84 16.22 9.65 0.79
N PRO A 85 15.34 8.66 1.06
CA PRO A 85 13.94 8.96 1.22
C PRO A 85 13.74 9.86 2.44
N THR A 86 12.88 10.88 2.30
CA THR A 86 12.55 11.77 3.42
C THR A 86 11.62 11.07 4.40
N ASP A 87 11.54 11.56 5.65
CA ASP A 87 10.59 11.04 6.63
C ASP A 87 9.14 11.15 6.13
N ARG A 88 8.85 12.17 5.34
CA ARG A 88 7.55 12.38 4.70
C ARG A 88 7.28 11.32 3.63
N GLU A 89 8.26 11.02 2.78
CA GLU A 89 8.14 9.93 1.78
C GLU A 89 7.93 8.58 2.43
N LEU A 90 8.68 8.26 3.50
CA LEU A 90 8.54 7.03 4.27
C LEU A 90 7.16 6.93 4.92
N TRP A 91 6.71 8.00 5.57
CA TRP A 91 5.40 8.04 6.22
C TRP A 91 4.26 7.90 5.22
N MET A 92 4.32 8.61 4.08
CA MET A 92 3.28 8.52 3.05
C MET A 92 3.27 7.15 2.36
N SER A 93 4.45 6.57 2.10
CA SER A 93 4.56 5.20 1.58
C SER A 93 3.97 4.18 2.57
N TYR A 94 4.20 4.36 3.87
CA TYR A 94 3.58 3.54 4.92
C TYR A 94 2.06 3.65 4.90
N GLN A 95 1.52 4.89 4.91
CA GLN A 95 0.07 5.11 4.93
C GLN A 95 -0.62 4.52 3.69
N ARG A 96 -0.02 4.64 2.51
CA ARG A 96 -0.58 4.03 1.29
C ARG A 96 -0.44 2.51 1.29
N THR A 97 0.67 1.96 1.79
CA THR A 97 0.86 0.52 1.91
C THR A 97 -0.14 -0.11 2.88
N ARG A 98 -0.37 0.48 4.07
CA ARG A 98 -1.40 -0.03 4.99
C ARG A 98 -2.82 0.11 4.44
N ALA A 99 -3.10 1.11 3.62
CA ALA A 99 -4.39 1.20 2.93
C ALA A 99 -4.56 0.06 1.91
N ALA A 100 -3.48 -0.42 1.29
CA ALA A 100 -3.50 -1.61 0.44
C ALA A 100 -3.67 -2.94 1.22
N LEU A 101 -3.67 -2.89 2.56
CA LEU A 101 -3.97 -4.04 3.43
C LEU A 101 -5.47 -4.21 3.74
N THR A 102 -6.35 -3.34 3.26
CA THR A 102 -7.80 -3.51 3.47
C THR A 102 -8.28 -4.83 2.88
N HIS A 103 -9.05 -5.58 3.67
CA HIS A 103 -9.57 -6.91 3.32
C HIS A 103 -10.91 -7.14 4.04
N ASP A 104 -11.71 -8.08 3.51
CA ASP A 104 -13.01 -8.44 4.10
C ASP A 104 -12.90 -9.58 5.12
N GLU A 105 -12.07 -10.59 4.84
CA GLU A 105 -11.98 -11.83 5.65
C GLU A 105 -10.61 -12.03 6.29
N ALA A 106 -9.54 -12.13 5.49
CA ALA A 106 -8.18 -12.37 5.97
C ALA A 106 -7.16 -11.40 5.34
N VAL A 107 -6.13 -11.03 6.09
CA VAL A 107 -5.11 -10.08 5.62
C VAL A 107 -4.37 -10.58 4.38
N VAL A 108 -4.19 -11.90 4.25
CA VAL A 108 -3.59 -12.54 3.06
C VAL A 108 -4.41 -12.28 1.79
N ASP A 109 -5.70 -11.96 1.93
CA ASP A 109 -6.55 -11.61 0.80
C ASP A 109 -6.47 -10.13 0.39
N SER A 110 -5.67 -9.33 1.10
CA SER A 110 -5.50 -7.92 0.76
C SER A 110 -4.85 -7.73 -0.62
N PRO A 111 -5.15 -6.60 -1.30
CA PRO A 111 -4.51 -6.26 -2.57
C PRO A 111 -2.98 -6.26 -2.49
N LEU A 112 -2.39 -5.85 -1.36
CA LEU A 112 -0.93 -5.84 -1.18
C LEU A 112 -0.31 -7.25 -1.29
N LEU A 113 -0.94 -8.26 -0.69
CA LEU A 113 -0.39 -9.62 -0.61
C LEU A 113 -0.79 -10.50 -1.79
N ARG A 114 -1.97 -10.28 -2.38
CA ARG A 114 -2.44 -11.08 -3.53
C ARG A 114 -1.84 -10.66 -4.86
N ARG A 115 -1.69 -9.35 -5.12
CA ARG A 115 -1.34 -8.86 -6.47
C ARG A 115 0.06 -9.23 -6.95
N PRO A 116 1.10 -9.28 -6.10
CA PRO A 116 2.45 -9.66 -6.53
C PRO A 116 2.60 -11.13 -6.92
N LEU A 117 1.63 -11.99 -6.58
CA LEU A 117 1.70 -13.44 -6.81
C LEU A 117 1.41 -13.82 -8.26
N GLU A 118 2.09 -14.87 -8.75
CA GLU A 118 1.90 -15.44 -10.09
C GLU A 118 0.41 -15.68 -10.42
N GLY A 119 0.00 -15.29 -11.62
CA GLY A 119 -1.35 -15.55 -12.13
C GLY A 119 -2.46 -14.74 -11.44
N ARG A 120 -2.11 -13.71 -10.67
CA ARG A 120 -3.06 -12.78 -10.04
C ARG A 120 -3.18 -11.46 -10.82
N GLU A 121 -3.94 -10.51 -10.27
CA GLU A 121 -4.22 -9.21 -10.91
C GLU A 121 -2.91 -8.45 -11.22
N HIS A 122 -2.76 -7.98 -12.46
CA HIS A 122 -1.51 -7.42 -13.05
C HIS A 122 -0.42 -8.47 -13.36
N GLY A 123 -0.77 -9.76 -13.40
CA GLY A 123 0.10 -10.85 -13.84
C GLY A 123 1.05 -11.37 -12.75
N GLY A 124 1.32 -10.57 -11.71
CA GLY A 124 2.36 -10.91 -10.73
C GLY A 124 3.74 -11.02 -11.37
N GLU A 125 3.92 -10.47 -12.58
CA GLU A 125 5.11 -10.63 -13.41
C GLU A 125 5.75 -9.28 -13.72
N ASP A 126 7.08 -9.26 -13.86
CA ASP A 126 7.82 -8.11 -14.37
C ASP A 126 7.63 -7.96 -15.90
N HIS A 127 8.27 -6.95 -16.50
CA HIS A 127 8.16 -6.73 -17.95
C HIS A 127 8.85 -7.80 -18.81
N TRP A 128 9.58 -8.72 -18.18
CA TRP A 128 10.21 -9.87 -18.82
C TRP A 128 9.42 -11.17 -18.63
N GLY A 129 8.28 -11.12 -17.92
CA GLY A 129 7.46 -12.30 -17.62
C GLY A 129 7.99 -13.12 -16.44
N HIS A 130 8.85 -12.56 -15.58
CA HIS A 130 9.28 -13.22 -14.36
C HIS A 130 8.33 -12.88 -13.22
N ASN A 131 7.91 -13.88 -12.44
CA ASN A 131 7.16 -13.65 -11.22
C ASN A 131 7.90 -12.68 -10.30
N LEU A 132 7.15 -11.71 -9.77
CA LEU A 132 7.64 -10.79 -8.75
C LEU A 132 7.85 -11.57 -7.47
N TRP A 133 6.83 -12.28 -6.98
CA TRP A 133 6.91 -13.15 -5.81
C TRP A 133 6.05 -14.42 -5.92
N ALA A 134 6.41 -15.43 -5.14
CA ALA A 134 5.62 -16.58 -4.73
C ALA A 134 5.35 -16.56 -3.21
N GLU A 135 4.37 -17.34 -2.72
CA GLU A 135 4.03 -17.36 -1.28
C GLU A 135 5.15 -17.95 -0.40
N ASP A 136 6.01 -18.78 -0.98
CA ASP A 136 7.18 -19.35 -0.31
C ASP A 136 8.42 -18.45 -0.40
N ASP A 137 8.35 -17.32 -1.12
CA ASP A 137 9.45 -16.37 -1.18
C ASP A 137 9.66 -15.66 0.16
N PRO A 138 10.91 -15.56 0.66
CA PRO A 138 11.20 -14.86 1.91
C PRO A 138 10.75 -13.39 1.91
N SER A 139 10.79 -12.73 0.76
CA SER A 139 10.35 -11.33 0.64
C SER A 139 8.83 -11.20 0.83
N TRP A 140 8.05 -12.09 0.21
CA TRP A 140 6.60 -12.12 0.38
C TRP A 140 6.23 -12.44 1.82
N GLN A 141 6.87 -13.45 2.42
CA GLN A 141 6.62 -13.87 3.80
C GLN A 141 6.91 -12.75 4.80
N LEU A 142 7.99 -11.98 4.60
CA LEU A 142 8.30 -10.84 5.44
C LEU A 142 7.18 -9.78 5.40
N VAL A 143 6.68 -9.45 4.20
CA VAL A 143 5.56 -8.49 4.06
C VAL A 143 4.28 -9.06 4.66
N ALA A 144 4.02 -10.36 4.50
CA ALA A 144 2.85 -11.03 5.07
C ALA A 144 2.85 -11.03 6.61
N ARG A 145 3.99 -11.30 7.22
CA ARG A 145 4.18 -11.23 8.69
C ARG A 145 3.98 -9.82 9.21
N TRP A 146 4.62 -8.84 8.57
CA TRP A 146 4.40 -7.43 8.89
C TRP A 146 2.93 -7.05 8.76
N ALA A 147 2.26 -7.43 7.67
CA ALA A 147 0.86 -7.15 7.44
C ALA A 147 -0.06 -7.76 8.50
N ALA A 148 0.28 -8.95 9.01
CA ALA A 148 -0.41 -9.61 10.11
C ALA A 148 -0.16 -8.96 11.49
N GLY A 149 0.71 -7.95 11.56
CA GLY A 149 1.06 -7.25 12.80
C GLY A 149 2.05 -8.03 13.68
N GLU A 150 2.77 -8.98 13.10
CA GLU A 150 3.87 -9.66 13.80
C GLU A 150 5.06 -8.73 13.98
N GLU A 151 5.74 -8.85 15.12
CA GLU A 151 7.05 -8.21 15.34
C GLU A 151 8.09 -8.86 14.43
N LEU A 152 8.83 -8.04 13.69
CA LEU A 152 9.92 -8.51 12.85
C LEU A 152 11.25 -8.47 13.63
N ASP A 153 12.06 -9.53 13.48
CA ASP A 153 13.42 -9.53 14.00
C ASP A 153 14.27 -8.52 13.20
N PRO A 154 15.08 -7.66 13.86
CA PRO A 154 15.91 -6.66 13.18
C PRO A 154 17.15 -7.22 12.48
#